data_AF-A0A443RW59-F1
#
_entry.id   AF-A0A443RW59-F1
#
_cell.length_a   1.000
_cell.length_b   1.000
_cell.length_c   1.000
_cell.angle_alpha   90.00
_cell.angle_beta   90.00
_cell.angle_gamma   90.00
#
_symmetry.space_group_name_H-M   'P 1'
#
loop_
_entity.id
_entity.type
_entity.pdbx_description
1 polymer ?
#
loop_
_entity_poly.entity_id
_entity_poly.type
_entity_poly.pdbx_seq_one_letter_code
_entity_poly.pdbx_strand_id
1 'polypeptide(L)'
;DAEFKNKPIISFNTSESKPGKQIAINIEAKPKSSVAILGYDQRTFLLKSGNDIEKSTVISAVNKLVGCDGSEDFGSCASSSNHHYHYGYYSSRNNFRESGLIHFTNIRYPIPRYYEKVLYTAPRIVGGSDKVRDEIVPLSMAAARPAMKNADHDAEEDDAKDATPHREQKMIAIKPKSVRIREDFPETWLFEVIALKYNNLTITDTGKSKIVRKIPDSITSWFISSFAINKLDGFGLADTKAMLRVFRPFFVRLSLPYSVIRGETVAIPVTVY
;
A
#
# COMPACT_ATOMS: atom_id res chain seq x y z
N ASP A 1 6.15 3.63 -18.22
CA ASP A 1 4.92 4.32 -17.74
C ASP A 1 3.62 3.97 -18.48
N ALA A 2 3.66 3.46 -19.72
CA ALA A 2 2.45 3.23 -20.54
C ALA A 2 1.74 1.86 -20.33
N GLU A 3 1.94 1.20 -19.19
CA GLU A 3 1.45 -0.18 -18.95
C GLU A 3 -0.07 -0.29 -18.73
N PHE A 4 -0.72 0.74 -18.17
CA PHE A 4 -2.18 0.83 -18.06
C PHE A 4 -2.69 2.07 -18.81
N LYS A 5 -3.58 1.86 -19.79
CA LYS A 5 -4.21 2.93 -20.59
C LYS A 5 -5.39 3.57 -19.89
N ASN A 6 -6.14 2.77 -19.14
CA ASN A 6 -7.15 3.25 -18.20
C ASN A 6 -6.47 3.49 -16.86
N LYS A 7 -6.66 4.66 -16.25
CA LYS A 7 -6.14 4.96 -14.91
C LYS A 7 -7.22 5.69 -14.12
N PRO A 8 -7.87 5.04 -13.14
CA PRO A 8 -8.82 5.72 -12.28
C PRO A 8 -8.11 6.71 -11.35
N ILE A 9 -8.68 7.89 -11.23
CA ILE A 9 -8.30 8.94 -10.29
C ILE A 9 -9.47 9.14 -9.34
N ILE A 10 -9.19 9.06 -8.04
CA ILE A 10 -10.18 9.32 -6.99
C ILE A 10 -9.71 10.51 -6.17
N SER A 11 -10.64 11.43 -5.91
CA SER A 11 -10.40 12.57 -5.04
C SER A 11 -11.60 12.85 -4.14
N PHE A 12 -11.31 13.27 -2.91
CA PHE A 12 -12.32 13.79 -2.00
C PHE A 12 -12.50 15.28 -2.21
N ASN A 13 -13.70 15.81 -1.93
CA ASN A 13 -13.94 17.25 -1.92
C ASN A 13 -13.28 18.00 -0.75
N THR A 14 -12.64 17.28 0.17
CA THR A 14 -11.90 17.82 1.32
C THR A 14 -10.90 16.77 1.83
N SER A 15 -9.77 17.22 2.38
CA SER A 15 -8.75 16.34 2.97
C SER A 15 -9.08 15.88 4.40
N GLU A 16 -9.88 16.66 5.14
CA GLU A 16 -10.27 16.37 6.51
C GLU A 16 -11.78 16.57 6.74
N SER A 17 -12.40 15.66 7.50
CA SER A 17 -13.82 15.74 7.82
C SER A 17 -14.13 15.20 9.23
N LYS A 18 -15.37 15.44 9.68
CA LYS A 18 -15.87 14.95 10.97
C LYS A 18 -16.58 13.60 10.80
N PRO A 19 -16.47 12.68 11.79
CA PRO A 19 -17.20 11.42 11.86
C PRO A 19 -18.68 11.54 11.44
N GLY A 20 -19.18 10.62 10.61
CA GLY A 20 -20.59 10.58 10.20
C GLY A 20 -21.10 11.81 9.45
N LYS A 21 -20.22 12.61 8.82
CA LYS A 21 -20.62 13.64 7.85
C LYS A 21 -20.75 13.01 6.46
N GLN A 22 -21.60 13.57 5.59
CA GLN A 22 -21.56 13.25 4.17
C GLN A 22 -20.43 14.01 3.47
N ILE A 23 -19.75 13.36 2.53
CA ILE A 23 -18.76 13.97 1.64
C ILE A 23 -19.01 13.55 0.19
N ALA A 24 -18.44 14.33 -0.74
CA ALA A 24 -18.43 13.98 -2.15
C ALA A 24 -17.08 13.39 -2.55
N ILE A 25 -17.15 12.29 -3.30
CA ILE A 25 -16.01 11.59 -3.88
C ILE A 25 -16.14 11.76 -5.40
N ASN A 26 -15.14 12.40 -6.00
CA ASN A 26 -15.05 12.55 -7.45
C ASN A 26 -14.21 11.40 -8.00
N ILE A 27 -14.71 10.76 -9.04
CA ILE A 27 -14.11 9.59 -9.69
C ILE A 27 -13.96 9.93 -11.16
N GLU A 28 -12.76 9.72 -11.69
CA GLU A 28 -12.43 9.98 -13.08
C GLU A 28 -11.68 8.77 -13.66
N ALA A 29 -12.12 8.25 -14.80
CA ALA A 29 -11.42 7.21 -15.54
C ALA A 29 -11.79 7.32 -17.03
N LYS A 30 -11.39 6.36 -17.87
CA LYS A 30 -11.81 6.35 -19.28
C LYS A 30 -13.34 6.26 -19.40
N PRO A 31 -13.98 6.93 -20.38
CA PRO A 31 -15.43 6.92 -20.51
C PRO A 31 -16.00 5.51 -20.67
N LYS A 32 -17.20 5.26 -20.12
CA LYS A 32 -17.86 3.94 -20.06
C LYS A 32 -17.11 2.85 -19.29
N SER A 33 -16.08 3.20 -18.50
CA SER A 33 -15.44 2.24 -17.58
C SER A 33 -16.33 1.89 -16.39
N SER A 34 -16.13 0.70 -15.82
CA SER A 34 -16.60 0.37 -14.48
C SER A 34 -15.42 0.53 -13.51
N VAL A 35 -15.55 1.38 -12.50
CA VAL A 35 -14.52 1.63 -11.47
C VAL A 35 -14.93 0.91 -10.19
N ALA A 36 -14.14 -0.08 -9.76
CA ALA A 36 -14.29 -0.69 -8.45
C ALA A 36 -13.50 0.13 -7.43
N ILE A 37 -14.12 0.42 -6.29
CA ILE A 37 -13.51 1.14 -5.18
C ILE A 37 -13.53 0.28 -3.92
N LEU A 38 -12.49 0.44 -3.08
CA LEU A 38 -12.40 -0.15 -1.75
C LEU A 38 -11.81 0.90 -0.80
N GLY A 39 -12.59 1.32 0.18
CA GLY A 39 -12.12 2.08 1.34
C GLY A 39 -11.67 1.15 2.48
N TYR A 40 -10.57 1.47 3.14
CA TYR A 40 -10.09 0.74 4.32
C TYR A 40 -9.48 1.68 5.36
N ASP A 41 -9.60 1.30 6.64
CA ASP A 41 -9.01 2.04 7.77
C ASP A 41 -7.48 1.91 7.72
N GLN A 42 -6.75 3.01 7.98
CA GLN A 42 -5.31 3.02 8.23
C GLN A 42 -4.87 1.91 9.21
N ARG A 43 -5.70 1.56 10.19
CA ARG A 43 -5.42 0.49 11.16
C ARG A 43 -5.26 -0.88 10.51
N THR A 44 -6.12 -1.26 9.57
CA THR A 44 -6.04 -2.58 8.92
C THR A 44 -4.87 -2.67 7.96
N PHE A 45 -4.56 -1.56 7.28
CA PHE A 45 -3.37 -1.44 6.44
C PHE A 45 -2.06 -1.67 7.21
N LEU A 46 -1.99 -1.26 8.47
CA LEU A 46 -0.82 -1.43 9.33
C LEU A 46 -0.66 -2.84 9.91
N LEU A 47 -1.68 -3.71 9.83
CA LEU A 47 -1.62 -5.07 10.35
C LEU A 47 -0.84 -6.02 9.43
N LYS A 48 -1.00 -5.88 8.11
CA LYS A 48 -0.35 -6.73 7.11
C LYS A 48 -0.29 -6.06 5.73
N SER A 49 0.90 -6.08 5.11
CA SER A 49 1.09 -5.68 3.71
C SER A 49 0.61 -6.75 2.72
N GLY A 50 0.38 -6.37 1.46
CA GLY A 50 -0.04 -7.29 0.39
C GLY A 50 -1.53 -7.63 0.34
N ASN A 51 -2.38 -6.90 1.07
CA ASN A 51 -3.85 -7.09 1.06
C ASN A 51 -4.58 -6.34 -0.08
N ASP A 52 -3.86 -5.60 -0.92
CA ASP A 52 -4.41 -4.74 -1.98
C ASP A 52 -3.73 -5.03 -3.32
N ILE A 53 -4.38 -4.69 -4.43
CA ILE A 53 -3.88 -5.04 -5.77
C ILE A 53 -2.69 -4.15 -6.13
N GLU A 54 -1.50 -4.74 -6.20
CA GLU A 54 -0.29 -4.05 -6.67
C GLU A 54 -0.06 -4.22 -8.17
N LYS A 55 0.52 -3.18 -8.78
CA LYS A 55 0.92 -3.15 -10.19
C LYS A 55 1.85 -4.33 -10.56
N SER A 56 2.79 -4.65 -9.69
CA SER A 56 3.71 -5.79 -9.77
C SER A 56 2.97 -7.12 -9.89
N THR A 57 1.95 -7.35 -9.06
CA THR A 57 1.13 -8.56 -9.04
C THR A 57 0.28 -8.73 -10.29
N VAL A 58 -0.27 -7.63 -10.83
CA VAL A 58 -1.02 -7.68 -12.10
C VAL A 58 -0.09 -8.03 -13.26
N ILE A 59 1.08 -7.39 -13.34
CA ILE A 59 2.04 -7.63 -14.42
C ILE A 59 2.63 -9.04 -14.34
N SER A 60 2.97 -9.53 -13.14
CA SER A 60 3.48 -10.91 -13.00
C SER A 60 2.43 -11.95 -13.35
N ALA A 61 1.15 -11.73 -13.01
CA ALA A 61 0.05 -12.59 -13.42
C ALA A 61 -0.16 -12.60 -14.95
N VAL A 62 -0.09 -11.44 -15.61
CA VAL A 62 -0.17 -11.35 -17.09
C VAL A 62 1.05 -12.04 -17.73
N ASN A 63 2.26 -11.78 -17.24
CA ASN A 63 3.49 -12.40 -17.74
C ASN A 63 3.44 -13.93 -17.61
N LYS A 64 2.84 -14.44 -16.53
CA LYS A 64 2.59 -15.88 -16.35
C LYS A 64 1.69 -16.44 -17.45
N LEU A 65 0.57 -15.76 -17.73
CA LEU A 65 -0.41 -16.18 -18.75
C LEU A 65 0.10 -16.11 -20.20
N VAL A 66 1.14 -15.33 -20.48
CA VAL A 66 1.77 -15.25 -21.82
C VAL A 66 3.03 -16.13 -21.96
N GLY A 67 3.24 -17.07 -21.04
CA GLY A 67 4.30 -18.08 -21.14
C GLY A 67 5.69 -17.66 -20.64
N CYS A 68 5.82 -16.55 -19.89
CA CYS A 68 7.11 -16.15 -19.31
C CYS A 68 7.52 -16.91 -18.04
N ASP A 69 6.75 -17.91 -17.60
CA ASP A 69 7.07 -18.69 -16.40
C ASP A 69 7.79 -20.02 -16.66
N GLY A 70 8.04 -20.35 -17.94
CA GLY A 70 8.77 -21.55 -18.35
C GLY A 70 7.99 -22.86 -18.20
N SER A 71 6.66 -22.81 -18.06
CA SER A 71 5.82 -24.00 -17.87
C SER A 71 5.12 -24.53 -19.14
N GLU A 72 5.11 -23.76 -20.24
CA GLU A 72 4.58 -24.19 -21.54
C GLU A 72 5.69 -24.38 -22.59
N ASP A 73 5.48 -25.29 -23.55
CA ASP A 73 6.39 -25.57 -24.69
C ASP A 73 6.67 -24.34 -25.59
N PHE A 74 5.95 -23.23 -25.36
CA PHE A 74 6.15 -21.92 -25.96
C PHE A 74 7.01 -21.05 -25.03
N GLY A 75 8.32 -21.33 -24.99
CA GLY A 75 9.31 -20.57 -24.21
C GLY A 75 9.55 -19.16 -24.75
N SER A 76 8.52 -18.30 -24.68
CA SER A 76 8.39 -16.98 -25.31
C SER A 76 9.32 -15.90 -24.73
N CYS A 77 10.00 -16.20 -23.62
CA CYS A 77 10.66 -15.18 -22.82
C CYS A 77 12.15 -15.45 -22.73
N ALA A 78 12.88 -14.78 -23.64
CA ALA A 78 14.33 -14.77 -23.70
C ALA A 78 14.92 -14.51 -22.32
N SER A 79 15.59 -15.51 -21.76
CA SER A 79 16.15 -15.43 -20.41
C SER A 79 17.15 -14.28 -20.33
N SER A 80 16.92 -13.34 -19.41
CA SER A 80 17.85 -12.25 -19.09
C SER A 80 19.10 -12.74 -18.33
N SER A 81 19.34 -14.05 -18.28
CA SER A 81 20.49 -14.68 -17.65
C SER A 81 21.78 -14.48 -18.47
N ASN A 82 22.41 -13.33 -18.26
CA ASN A 82 23.78 -12.97 -18.61
C ASN A 82 24.15 -12.94 -20.11
N HIS A 83 24.90 -11.89 -20.47
CA HIS A 83 25.52 -11.69 -21.78
C HIS A 83 26.75 -12.61 -21.97
N HIS A 84 26.57 -13.93 -21.79
CA HIS A 84 27.51 -14.88 -22.35
C HIS A 84 27.20 -14.99 -23.84
N TYR A 85 28.10 -14.45 -24.67
CA TYR A 85 28.07 -14.54 -26.12
C TYR A 85 28.16 -16.01 -26.57
N HIS A 86 27.05 -16.72 -26.48
CA HIS A 86 26.89 -18.00 -27.12
C HIS A 86 26.72 -17.75 -28.61
N TYR A 87 27.85 -17.79 -29.33
CA TYR A 87 27.93 -18.09 -30.76
C TYR A 87 27.44 -19.53 -31.04
N GLY A 88 26.26 -19.86 -30.55
CA GLY A 88 25.49 -21.03 -30.95
C GLY A 88 24.73 -20.70 -32.22
N TYR A 89 24.67 -21.66 -33.16
CA TYR A 89 23.91 -21.50 -34.40
C TYR A 89 22.42 -21.36 -34.09
N TYR A 90 21.91 -20.13 -34.04
CA TYR A 90 20.48 -19.84 -33.93
C TYR A 90 19.75 -20.38 -35.17
N SER A 91 19.12 -21.54 -35.03
CA SER A 91 18.19 -22.03 -36.04
C SER A 91 16.98 -21.08 -36.10
N SER A 92 16.52 -20.74 -37.31
CA SER A 92 15.26 -20.01 -37.49
C SER A 92 14.09 -20.67 -36.74
N ARG A 93 14.10 -22.01 -36.64
CA ARG A 93 13.13 -22.79 -35.86
C ARG A 93 13.16 -22.45 -34.36
N ASN A 94 14.34 -22.21 -33.79
CA ASN A 94 14.47 -21.79 -32.39
C ASN A 94 13.93 -20.37 -32.23
N ASN A 95 14.32 -19.43 -33.09
CA ASN A 95 13.85 -18.05 -33.01
C ASN A 95 12.31 -17.95 -33.08
N PHE A 96 11.65 -18.76 -33.91
CA PHE A 96 10.18 -18.84 -33.94
C PHE A 96 9.60 -19.47 -32.66
N ARG A 97 10.20 -20.54 -32.13
CA ARG A 97 9.75 -21.14 -30.85
C ARG A 97 9.93 -20.20 -29.65
N GLU A 98 11.08 -19.54 -29.56
CA GLU A 98 11.45 -18.58 -28.51
C GLU A 98 10.68 -17.25 -28.60
N SER A 99 9.95 -17.01 -29.69
CA SER A 99 9.00 -15.89 -29.84
C SER A 99 7.53 -16.33 -29.72
N GLY A 100 7.26 -17.58 -29.33
CA GLY A 100 5.91 -18.14 -29.22
C GLY A 100 5.18 -18.34 -30.56
N LEU A 101 5.90 -18.30 -31.69
CA LEU A 101 5.33 -18.36 -33.03
C LEU A 101 5.38 -19.78 -33.62
N ILE A 102 4.23 -20.27 -34.10
CA ILE A 102 4.15 -21.47 -34.93
C ILE A 102 4.31 -21.06 -36.39
N HIS A 103 5.38 -21.53 -37.05
CA HIS A 103 5.57 -21.38 -38.48
C HIS A 103 5.29 -22.70 -39.20
N PHE A 104 4.51 -22.64 -40.28
CA PHE A 104 4.29 -23.77 -41.18
C PHE A 104 5.16 -23.57 -42.43
N THR A 105 5.93 -24.59 -42.79
CA THR A 105 6.74 -24.59 -44.01
C THR A 105 6.72 -25.98 -44.65
N ASN A 106 6.73 -26.00 -45.98
CA ASN A 106 6.92 -27.21 -46.79
C ASN A 106 8.40 -27.64 -46.89
N ILE A 107 9.33 -26.83 -46.39
CA ILE A 107 10.77 -27.13 -46.39
C ILE A 107 11.14 -27.96 -45.16
N ARG A 108 11.67 -29.16 -45.38
CA ARG A 108 12.16 -30.04 -44.31
C ARG A 108 13.49 -29.54 -43.77
N TYR A 109 13.46 -28.70 -42.72
CA TYR A 109 14.67 -28.26 -42.03
C TYR A 109 15.45 -29.46 -41.45
N PRO A 110 16.73 -29.66 -41.84
CA PRO A 110 17.56 -30.66 -41.18
C PRO A 110 17.88 -30.18 -39.77
N ILE A 111 17.61 -31.03 -38.77
CA ILE A 111 18.02 -30.79 -37.39
C ILE A 111 19.52 -31.08 -37.31
N PRO A 112 20.39 -30.11 -36.95
CA PRO A 112 21.77 -30.43 -36.63
C PRO A 112 21.77 -31.38 -35.44
N ARG A 113 22.21 -32.62 -35.64
CA ARG A 113 22.38 -33.54 -34.51
C ARG A 113 23.41 -32.93 -33.56
N TYR A 114 23.06 -32.91 -32.29
CA TYR A 114 23.85 -32.32 -31.20
C TYR A 114 25.26 -32.92 -31.22
N TYR A 115 26.24 -32.18 -31.74
CA TYR A 115 27.64 -32.54 -31.51
C TYR A 115 27.97 -32.19 -30.06
N GLU A 116 28.42 -33.20 -29.34
CA GLU A 116 28.78 -33.12 -27.93
C GLU A 116 29.79 -31.97 -27.72
N LYS A 117 29.51 -31.09 -26.75
CA LYS A 117 30.37 -29.94 -26.47
C LYS A 117 31.73 -30.43 -25.97
N VAL A 118 32.73 -30.41 -26.85
CA VAL A 118 34.14 -30.49 -26.44
C VAL A 118 34.42 -29.30 -25.53
N LEU A 119 34.56 -29.57 -24.24
CA LEU A 119 34.85 -28.58 -23.21
C LEU A 119 36.30 -28.06 -23.38
N TYR A 120 36.46 -27.03 -24.20
CA TYR A 120 37.64 -26.17 -24.14
C TYR A 120 37.59 -25.33 -22.86
N THR A 121 37.97 -25.94 -21.73
CA THR A 121 38.28 -25.20 -20.51
C THR A 121 39.53 -24.36 -20.76
N ALA A 122 39.35 -23.04 -20.88
CA ALA A 122 40.48 -22.11 -20.85
C ALA A 122 41.28 -22.32 -19.54
N PRO A 123 42.62 -22.30 -19.59
CA PRO A 123 43.43 -22.54 -18.40
C PRO A 123 43.17 -21.45 -17.36
N ARG A 124 42.75 -21.85 -16.16
CA ARG A 124 42.70 -20.94 -15.01
C ARG A 124 44.13 -20.54 -14.65
N ILE A 125 44.46 -19.26 -14.81
CA ILE A 125 45.67 -18.69 -14.21
C ILE A 125 45.48 -18.73 -12.70
N VAL A 126 46.21 -19.64 -12.03
CA VAL A 126 46.24 -19.74 -10.57
C VAL A 126 47.21 -18.68 -10.06
N GLY A 127 46.67 -17.51 -9.69
CA GLY A 127 47.40 -16.44 -9.01
C GLY A 127 47.25 -16.52 -7.50
N GLY A 128 48.01 -17.39 -6.85
CA GLY A 128 48.47 -17.15 -5.48
C GLY A 128 49.89 -16.58 -5.54
N SER A 129 50.40 -15.87 -4.54
CA SER A 129 49.84 -15.38 -3.28
C SER A 129 50.89 -14.45 -2.68
N ASP A 130 50.53 -13.39 -1.95
CA ASP A 130 51.35 -13.02 -0.79
C ASP A 130 50.62 -12.18 0.26
N LYS A 131 51.16 -12.22 1.48
CA LYS A 131 50.49 -11.83 2.73
C LYS A 131 51.08 -10.54 3.28
N VAL A 132 50.25 -9.71 3.91
CA VAL A 132 50.56 -9.14 5.23
C VAL A 132 49.29 -9.22 6.08
N ARG A 133 49.41 -9.75 7.30
CA ARG A 133 48.40 -9.66 8.37
C ARG A 133 48.87 -8.56 9.31
N ASP A 134 47.93 -7.80 9.86
CA ASP A 134 48.07 -7.32 11.23
C ASP A 134 46.75 -7.58 11.97
N GLU A 135 46.91 -8.05 13.21
CA GLU A 135 45.84 -8.32 14.17
C GLU A 135 45.65 -7.02 15.02
N ILE A 136 44.75 -6.82 15.97
CA ILE A 136 44.10 -7.65 16.98
C ILE A 136 42.77 -6.97 17.38
N VAL A 137 41.76 -7.75 17.79
CA VAL A 137 40.65 -7.29 18.65
C VAL A 137 40.73 -8.09 19.96
N PRO A 138 40.33 -7.55 21.13
CA PRO A 138 38.93 -7.75 21.53
C PRO A 138 38.29 -6.66 22.42
N LEU A 139 36.97 -6.75 22.57
CA LEU A 139 36.19 -6.08 23.61
C LEU A 139 36.52 -6.62 25.02
N SER A 140 36.30 -5.82 26.05
CA SER A 140 35.85 -6.31 27.35
C SER A 140 34.93 -5.30 28.07
N MET A 141 34.07 -5.81 28.95
CA MET A 141 33.08 -5.06 29.73
C MET A 141 33.63 -4.72 31.12
N ALA A 142 33.22 -3.58 31.71
CA ALA A 142 33.09 -3.43 33.16
C ALA A 142 32.19 -2.22 33.52
N ALA A 143 31.56 -2.26 34.70
CA ALA A 143 30.62 -1.26 35.19
C ALA A 143 31.26 -0.29 36.20
N ALA A 144 30.67 0.91 36.37
CA ALA A 144 30.44 1.55 37.69
C ALA A 144 29.63 2.88 37.60
N ARG A 145 28.62 3.00 38.46
CA ARG A 145 28.24 4.24 39.19
C ARG A 145 28.88 4.13 40.60
N PRO A 146 29.00 5.16 41.48
CA PRO A 146 28.25 6.44 41.61
C PRO A 146 29.23 7.67 41.57
N ALA A 147 29.03 8.87 42.13
CA ALA A 147 28.04 9.45 43.06
C ALA A 147 27.87 10.99 42.91
N MET A 148 27.09 11.61 43.80
CA MET A 148 26.94 13.07 43.97
C MET A 148 28.16 13.72 44.66
N LYS A 149 28.31 15.04 44.45
CA LYS A 149 28.43 16.00 45.57
C LYS A 149 27.91 17.39 45.18
N ASN A 150 27.37 18.09 46.17
CA ASN A 150 26.71 19.39 46.05
C ASN A 150 27.70 20.53 46.30
N ALA A 151 27.36 21.73 45.82
CA ALA A 151 27.46 23.06 46.47
C ALA A 151 27.32 24.14 45.38
N ASP A 152 26.78 25.33 45.57
CA ASP A 152 25.79 25.91 46.50
C ASP A 152 25.38 27.27 45.85
N HIS A 153 24.61 28.12 46.53
CA HIS A 153 24.30 29.53 46.15
C HIS A 153 23.31 29.74 44.98
N ASP A 154 22.32 30.66 45.04
CA ASP A 154 21.85 31.51 46.14
C ASP A 154 20.32 31.72 46.03
N ALA A 155 19.71 32.24 47.10
CA ALA A 155 18.29 32.58 47.14
C ALA A 155 18.03 33.99 46.62
N GLU A 156 16.86 34.20 46.00
CA GLU A 156 16.13 35.45 46.17
C GLU A 156 14.61 35.17 46.16
N GLU A 157 13.88 35.99 46.89
CA GLU A 157 12.55 35.72 47.45
C GLU A 157 11.58 36.79 46.92
N ASP A 158 10.50 36.40 46.25
CA ASP A 158 9.45 37.32 45.81
C ASP A 158 8.07 36.80 46.21
N ASP A 159 7.52 37.41 47.26
CA ASP A 159 6.27 37.04 47.94
C ASP A 159 5.10 37.81 47.30
N ALA A 160 4.22 37.12 46.56
CA ALA A 160 3.05 37.72 45.91
C ALA A 160 1.74 37.01 46.32
N LYS A 161 1.19 37.43 47.46
CA LYS A 161 -0.13 37.00 47.95
C LYS A 161 -1.22 37.95 47.45
N ASP A 162 -2.05 37.51 46.51
CA ASP A 162 -3.41 38.01 46.40
C ASP A 162 -4.38 36.89 45.99
N ALA A 163 -5.26 36.52 46.92
CA ALA A 163 -6.25 35.45 46.76
C ALA A 163 -7.64 36.08 46.63
N THR A 164 -8.00 36.47 45.40
CA THR A 164 -9.35 36.95 45.11
C THR A 164 -10.36 35.78 45.09
N PRO A 165 -11.56 35.94 45.69
CA PRO A 165 -12.48 34.83 45.90
C PRO A 165 -13.10 34.34 44.58
N HIS A 166 -13.14 33.02 44.40
CA HIS A 166 -13.80 32.38 43.26
C HIS A 166 -15.29 32.75 43.20
N ARG A 167 -15.63 33.64 42.26
CA ARG A 167 -17.02 33.93 41.90
C ARG A 167 -17.64 32.67 41.29
N GLU A 168 -18.56 32.03 42.01
CA GLU A 168 -19.33 30.89 41.51
C GLU A 168 -20.00 31.24 40.18
N GLN A 169 -19.45 30.71 39.08
CA GLN A 169 -20.11 30.76 37.79
C GLN A 169 -21.26 29.76 37.81
N LYS A 170 -22.43 30.27 38.23
CA LYS A 170 -23.72 29.57 38.17
C LYS A 170 -23.94 29.09 36.74
N MET A 171 -23.61 27.83 36.47
CA MET A 171 -23.65 27.25 35.12
C MET A 171 -25.06 27.39 34.59
N ILE A 172 -25.21 28.21 33.54
CA ILE A 172 -26.44 28.30 32.78
C ILE A 172 -26.72 26.88 32.27
N ALA A 173 -27.88 26.32 32.62
CA ALA A 173 -28.28 25.00 32.20
C ALA A 173 -28.56 25.00 30.69
N ILE A 174 -27.49 24.91 29.89
CA ILE A 174 -27.55 24.66 28.46
C ILE A 174 -28.28 23.33 28.31
N LYS A 175 -29.52 23.37 27.83
CA LYS A 175 -30.27 22.16 27.45
C LYS A 175 -29.33 21.30 26.60
N PRO A 176 -28.95 20.09 27.03
CA PRO A 176 -27.89 19.35 26.39
C PRO A 176 -28.29 19.08 24.95
N LYS A 177 -27.57 19.71 24.01
CA LYS A 177 -27.74 19.50 22.58
C LYS A 177 -27.54 18.01 22.33
N SER A 178 -28.56 17.34 21.79
CA SER A 178 -28.61 15.88 21.69
C SER A 178 -27.28 15.31 21.19
N VAL A 179 -26.57 14.63 22.09
CA VAL A 179 -25.22 14.15 21.81
C VAL A 179 -25.33 12.99 20.85
N ARG A 180 -24.81 13.14 19.62
CA ARG A 180 -24.76 12.01 18.68
C ARG A 180 -23.75 10.99 19.17
N ILE A 181 -24.26 9.86 19.64
CA ILE A 181 -23.47 8.66 19.94
C ILE A 181 -22.83 8.17 18.62
N ARG A 182 -21.65 7.56 18.72
CA ARG A 182 -20.92 6.97 17.61
C ARG A 182 -21.03 5.47 17.70
N GLU A 183 -21.43 4.84 16.61
CA GLU A 183 -21.77 3.40 16.58
C GLU A 183 -21.14 2.69 15.36
N ASP A 184 -20.89 3.44 14.29
CA ASP A 184 -20.45 2.96 12.98
C ASP A 184 -18.91 2.85 12.90
N PHE A 185 -18.34 1.74 13.41
CA PHE A 185 -16.89 1.49 13.46
C PHE A 185 -16.44 0.28 12.60
N PRO A 186 -16.65 0.30 11.27
CA PRO A 186 -16.22 -0.78 10.40
C PRO A 186 -14.70 -0.70 10.14
N GLU A 187 -14.13 -1.82 9.68
CA GLU A 187 -12.74 -1.91 9.21
C GLU A 187 -12.58 -1.53 7.73
N THR A 188 -13.65 -1.73 6.95
CA THR A 188 -13.74 -1.42 5.52
C THR A 188 -14.93 -0.51 5.23
N TRP A 189 -14.83 0.29 4.19
CA TRP A 189 -15.80 1.29 3.77
C TRP A 189 -15.87 1.28 2.23
N LEU A 190 -16.95 1.75 1.62
CA LEU A 190 -17.05 1.89 0.15
C LEU A 190 -16.59 0.67 -0.66
N PHE A 191 -17.16 -0.51 -0.40
CA PHE A 191 -16.95 -1.66 -1.27
C PHE A 191 -18.03 -1.67 -2.37
N GLU A 192 -17.78 -0.95 -3.45
CA GLU A 192 -18.77 -0.77 -4.53
C GLU A 192 -18.15 -0.63 -5.92
N VAL A 193 -18.92 -0.95 -6.95
CA VAL A 193 -18.54 -0.78 -8.37
C VAL A 193 -19.40 0.30 -9.01
N ILE A 194 -18.73 1.31 -9.56
CA ILE A 194 -19.35 2.52 -10.08
C ILE A 194 -19.16 2.53 -11.59
N ALA A 195 -20.25 2.30 -12.31
CA ALA A 195 -20.26 2.36 -13.77
C ALA A 195 -20.28 3.82 -14.23
N LEU A 196 -19.22 4.27 -14.92
CA LEU A 196 -19.13 5.57 -15.58
C LEU A 196 -19.86 5.55 -16.94
N LYS A 197 -21.07 4.98 -16.93
CA LYS A 197 -22.01 5.00 -18.05
C LYS A 197 -22.84 6.28 -17.97
N TYR A 198 -23.37 6.71 -19.13
CA TYR A 198 -24.28 7.85 -19.33
C TYR A 198 -24.94 8.35 -18.03
N ASN A 199 -24.42 9.44 -17.47
CA ASN A 199 -25.04 10.07 -16.32
C ASN A 199 -26.42 10.56 -16.75
N ASN A 200 -27.45 10.23 -15.98
CA ASN A 200 -28.87 10.39 -16.31
C ASN A 200 -29.35 11.84 -16.52
N LEU A 201 -28.41 12.81 -16.57
CA LEU A 201 -28.63 14.25 -16.51
C LEU A 201 -27.78 15.07 -17.50
N THR A 202 -26.73 14.53 -18.14
CA THR A 202 -26.06 15.22 -19.28
C THR A 202 -25.55 14.24 -20.33
N ILE A 203 -25.61 14.65 -21.61
CA ILE A 203 -25.07 13.89 -22.74
C ILE A 203 -23.56 14.18 -22.83
N THR A 204 -22.76 13.63 -21.91
CA THR A 204 -21.32 13.93 -21.87
C THR A 204 -20.51 12.72 -21.43
N ASP A 205 -19.89 12.05 -22.40
CA ASP A 205 -19.02 10.86 -22.24
C ASP A 205 -17.65 11.25 -21.63
N THR A 206 -17.69 11.95 -20.49
CA THR A 206 -16.53 12.59 -19.85
C THR A 206 -15.70 11.65 -18.99
N GLY A 207 -16.22 10.46 -18.68
CA GLY A 207 -15.56 9.52 -17.76
C GLY A 207 -15.47 10.02 -16.31
N LYS A 208 -16.31 10.99 -15.92
CA LYS A 208 -16.34 11.56 -14.56
C LYS A 208 -17.65 11.22 -13.87
N SER A 209 -17.59 10.91 -12.58
CA SER A 209 -18.73 10.72 -11.70
C SER A 209 -18.47 11.33 -10.33
N LYS A 210 -19.55 11.69 -9.63
CA LYS A 210 -19.51 12.26 -8.28
C LYS A 210 -20.53 11.55 -7.42
N ILE A 211 -20.06 10.79 -6.45
CA ILE A 211 -20.91 10.11 -5.47
C ILE A 211 -20.88 10.84 -4.13
N VAL A 212 -21.98 10.77 -3.38
CA VAL A 212 -22.05 11.29 -2.01
C VAL A 212 -22.21 10.11 -1.05
N ARG A 213 -21.38 10.08 -0.01
CA ARG A 213 -21.30 8.97 0.94
C ARG A 213 -21.14 9.50 2.37
N LYS A 214 -21.77 8.81 3.33
CA LYS A 214 -21.56 9.03 4.77
C LYS A 214 -20.21 8.41 5.14
N ILE A 215 -19.36 9.18 5.82
CA ILE A 215 -18.13 8.68 6.45
C ILE A 215 -18.53 7.84 7.69
N PRO A 216 -17.85 6.74 8.02
CA PRO A 216 -18.04 6.06 9.30
C PRO A 216 -17.71 6.94 10.52
N ASP A 217 -17.94 6.41 11.71
CA ASP A 217 -17.70 7.11 12.98
C ASP A 217 -16.28 6.95 13.54
N SER A 218 -15.46 6.09 12.92
CA SER A 218 -14.03 5.91 13.21
C SER A 218 -13.25 7.22 13.03
N ILE A 219 -12.58 7.66 14.10
CA ILE A 219 -11.57 8.73 14.07
C ILE A 219 -10.25 8.08 13.66
N THR A 220 -9.96 8.16 12.37
CA THR A 220 -8.85 7.49 11.68
C THR A 220 -8.59 8.14 10.31
N SER A 221 -7.58 7.69 9.58
CA SER A 221 -7.45 8.01 8.15
C SER A 221 -8.05 6.86 7.33
N TRP A 222 -8.88 7.19 6.36
CA TRP A 222 -9.41 6.25 5.37
C TRP A 222 -8.60 6.35 4.08
N PHE A 223 -8.16 5.22 3.56
CA PHE A 223 -7.55 5.11 2.23
C PHE A 223 -8.55 4.47 1.27
N ILE A 224 -8.64 4.99 0.04
CA ILE A 224 -9.37 4.34 -1.05
C ILE A 224 -8.36 3.85 -2.10
N SER A 225 -8.36 2.55 -2.36
CA SER A 225 -7.78 1.95 -3.57
C SER A 225 -8.86 1.75 -4.63
N SER A 226 -8.46 1.71 -5.90
CA SER A 226 -9.39 1.47 -7.01
C SER A 226 -8.73 0.93 -8.26
N PHE A 227 -9.53 0.22 -9.04
CA PHE A 227 -9.19 -0.21 -10.39
C PHE A 227 -10.40 0.03 -11.32
N ALA A 228 -10.12 0.17 -12.61
CA ALA A 228 -11.11 0.42 -13.65
C ALA A 228 -11.03 -0.62 -14.76
N ILE A 229 -12.18 -1.01 -15.30
CA ILE A 229 -12.28 -1.94 -16.43
C ILE A 229 -13.03 -1.25 -17.56
N ASN A 230 -12.43 -1.23 -18.74
CA ASN A 230 -12.99 -0.67 -19.97
C ASN A 230 -12.95 -1.70 -21.10
N LYS A 231 -13.92 -1.68 -22.03
CA LYS A 231 -13.95 -2.59 -23.18
C LYS A 231 -12.86 -2.28 -24.22
N LEU A 232 -12.41 -1.03 -24.33
CA LEU A 232 -11.41 -0.57 -25.30
C LEU A 232 -10.02 -0.42 -24.64
N ASP A 233 -9.95 0.27 -23.50
CA ASP A 233 -8.69 0.54 -22.80
C ASP A 233 -8.25 -0.58 -21.83
N GLY A 234 -9.08 -1.60 -21.61
CA GLY A 234 -8.78 -2.76 -20.76
C GLY A 234 -8.82 -2.46 -19.26
N PHE A 235 -8.01 -3.21 -18.50
CA PHE A 235 -7.82 -3.03 -17.06
C PHE A 235 -6.91 -1.82 -16.77
N GLY A 236 -7.17 -1.17 -15.63
CA GLY A 236 -6.42 -0.03 -15.15
C GLY A 236 -6.37 0.02 -13.63
N LEU A 237 -5.18 0.26 -13.06
CA LEU A 237 -4.99 0.47 -11.62
C LEU A 237 -4.77 1.97 -11.34
N ALA A 238 -5.24 2.47 -10.20
CA ALA A 238 -4.90 3.82 -9.75
C ALA A 238 -3.40 3.91 -9.41
N ASP A 239 -2.71 4.96 -9.87
CA ASP A 239 -1.29 5.17 -9.53
C ASP A 239 -1.10 5.53 -8.04
N THR A 240 -2.10 6.17 -7.41
CA THR A 240 -2.08 6.58 -6.01
C THR A 240 -3.40 6.31 -5.32
N LYS A 241 -3.34 6.20 -3.99
CA LYS A 241 -4.50 5.96 -3.12
C LYS A 241 -5.02 7.28 -2.57
N ALA A 242 -6.32 7.51 -2.65
CA ALA A 242 -6.92 8.71 -2.08
C ALA A 242 -6.99 8.58 -0.55
N MET A 243 -6.56 9.61 0.19
CA MET A 243 -6.62 9.63 1.66
C MET A 243 -7.61 10.68 2.17
N LEU A 244 -8.43 10.29 3.15
CA LEU A 244 -9.31 11.18 3.90
C LEU A 244 -9.00 11.06 5.40
N ARG A 245 -8.67 12.18 6.05
CA ARG A 245 -8.51 12.22 7.51
C ARG A 245 -9.86 12.47 8.19
N VAL A 246 -10.21 11.65 9.17
CA VAL A 246 -11.42 11.83 9.98
C VAL A 246 -11.00 12.21 11.40
N PHE A 247 -11.27 13.45 11.78
CA PHE A 247 -10.76 14.03 13.02
C PHE A 247 -11.84 14.75 13.83
N ARG A 248 -11.64 14.80 15.15
CA ARG A 248 -12.28 15.71 16.09
C ARG A 248 -11.27 16.14 17.14
N PRO A 249 -11.29 17.41 17.59
CA PRO A 249 -10.35 17.91 18.59
C PRO A 249 -10.65 17.42 20.02
N PHE A 250 -11.82 16.83 20.26
CA PHE A 250 -12.18 16.18 21.52
C PHE A 250 -12.86 14.84 21.22
N PHE A 251 -12.32 13.74 21.77
CA PHE A 251 -12.92 12.42 21.63
C PHE A 251 -12.48 11.43 22.70
N VAL A 252 -13.36 10.45 22.95
CA VAL A 252 -13.08 9.30 23.80
C VAL A 252 -12.62 8.11 22.94
N ARG A 253 -11.59 7.40 23.41
CA ARG A 253 -11.12 6.10 22.91
C ARG A 253 -11.28 5.05 24.00
N LEU A 254 -11.87 3.90 23.65
CA LEU A 254 -11.96 2.72 24.50
C LEU A 254 -10.92 1.69 24.03
N SER A 255 -10.19 1.05 24.96
CA SER A 255 -9.37 -0.11 24.62
C SER A 255 -10.13 -1.38 24.99
N LEU A 256 -10.97 -1.84 24.07
CA LEU A 256 -11.78 -3.04 24.27
C LEU A 256 -10.94 -4.31 24.02
N PRO A 257 -10.97 -5.33 24.90
CA PRO A 257 -10.43 -6.64 24.58
C PRO A 257 -11.29 -7.32 23.49
N TYR A 258 -10.71 -8.27 22.77
CA TYR A 258 -11.42 -9.02 21.72
C TYR A 258 -12.60 -9.84 22.28
N SER A 259 -12.44 -10.39 23.49
CA SER A 259 -13.48 -11.14 24.20
C SER A 259 -13.32 -10.98 25.71
N VAL A 260 -14.38 -11.32 26.46
CA VAL A 260 -14.41 -11.34 27.93
C VAL A 260 -15.13 -12.61 28.40
N ILE A 261 -14.77 -13.11 29.59
CA ILE A 261 -15.39 -14.31 30.17
C ILE A 261 -16.66 -13.89 30.94
N ARG A 262 -17.74 -14.65 30.77
CA ARG A 262 -19.01 -14.38 31.48
C ARG A 262 -18.84 -14.64 32.97
N GLY A 263 -19.17 -13.64 33.79
CA GLY A 263 -19.07 -13.72 35.25
C GLY A 263 -17.79 -13.12 35.84
N GLU A 264 -16.85 -12.70 35.00
CA GLU A 264 -15.63 -12.00 35.43
C GLU A 264 -15.79 -10.47 35.39
N THR A 265 -15.03 -9.80 36.26
CA THR A 265 -14.93 -8.33 36.29
C THR A 265 -13.76 -7.88 35.41
N VAL A 266 -14.05 -7.12 34.36
CA VAL A 266 -13.04 -6.55 33.45
C VAL A 266 -12.95 -5.03 33.62
N ALA A 267 -11.73 -4.52 33.74
CA ALA A 267 -11.44 -3.09 33.66
C ALA A 267 -11.21 -2.68 32.20
N ILE A 268 -12.08 -1.82 31.65
CA ILE A 268 -11.92 -1.24 30.31
C ILE A 268 -11.29 0.15 30.47
N PRO A 269 -10.03 0.37 30.07
CA PRO A 269 -9.42 1.69 30.16
C PRO A 269 -10.00 2.62 29.09
N VAL A 270 -10.30 3.85 29.53
CA VAL A 270 -10.91 4.91 28.74
C VAL A 270 -9.91 6.06 28.64
N THR A 271 -9.55 6.47 27.44
CA THR A 271 -8.67 7.62 27.19
C THR A 271 -9.47 8.75 26.58
N VAL A 272 -9.29 9.96 27.10
CA VAL A 272 -9.86 11.20 26.58
C VAL A 272 -8.73 12.00 25.93
N TYR A 273 -8.98 12.47 24.71
CA TYR A 273 -8.12 13.37 23.95
C TYR A 273 -8.91 14.63 23.60
#